data_AF-A0A7Y6ZFZ3-F1
#
_entry.id   AF-A0A7Y6ZFZ3-F1
#
_cell.length_a   1.000
_cell.length_b   1.000
_cell.length_c   1.000
_cell.angle_alpha   90.00
_cell.angle_beta   90.00
_cell.angle_gamma   90.00
#
_symmetry.space_group_name_H-M   'P 1'
#
loop_
_entity.id
_entity.type
_entity.pdbx_description
1 polymer ?
#
loop_
_entity_poly.entity_id
_entity_poly.type
_entity_poly.pdbx_seq_one_letter_code
_entity_poly.pdbx_strand_id
1 'polypeptide(L)' 'MGLFWNLIQQSQISEHSSRAASLEARVAQLEHELRKTQELLIKTLQILEEHSGKDLDGDGKIG' A
#
# COMPACT_ATOMS: atom_id res chain seq x y z
N MET A 1 40.24 -9.24 -15.95
CA MET A 1 38.79 -8.93 -16.08
C MET A 1 38.67 -7.50 -16.62
N GLY A 2 38.40 -7.34 -17.91
CA GLY A 2 38.53 -6.07 -18.63
C GLY A 2 37.51 -5.00 -18.22
N LEU A 3 37.80 -3.73 -18.54
CA LEU A 3 36.95 -2.57 -18.27
C LEU A 3 35.51 -2.75 -18.78
N PHE A 4 35.33 -3.36 -19.94
CA PHE A 4 34.02 -3.66 -20.52
C PHE A 4 33.16 -4.58 -19.63
N TRP A 5 33.77 -5.60 -19.01
CA TRP A 5 33.03 -6.50 -18.14
C TRP A 5 32.63 -5.83 -16.82
N ASN A 6 33.47 -4.95 -16.27
CA ASN A 6 33.11 -4.15 -15.10
C ASN A 6 31.95 -3.19 -15.38
N LEU A 7 31.94 -2.53 -16.54
CA LEU A 7 30.84 -1.64 -16.94
C LEU A 7 29.51 -2.37 -17.11
N ILE A 8 29.54 -3.55 -17.73
CA ILE A 8 28.35 -4.40 -17.87
C ILE A 8 27.82 -4.83 -16.50
N GLN A 9 28.71 -5.27 -15.59
CA GLN A 9 28.32 -5.69 -14.25
C GLN A 9 27.73 -4.53 -13.43
N GLN A 10 28.35 -3.34 -13.50
CA GLN A 10 27.85 -2.14 -12.84
C GLN A 10 26.47 -1.74 -13.38
N SER A 11 26.27 -1.83 -14.70
CA SER A 11 24.97 -1.57 -15.33
C SER A 11 23.89 -2.53 -14.81
N GLN A 12 24.17 -3.84 -14.75
CA GLN A 12 23.22 -4.83 -14.25
C GLN A 12 22.86 -4.57 -12.78
N ILE A 13 23.84 -4.31 -11.91
CA ILE A 13 23.61 -3.99 -10.49
C ILE A 13 22.73 -2.74 -10.36
N SER A 14 22.99 -1.71 -11.16
CA SER A 14 22.20 -0.47 -11.14
C SER A 14 20.75 -0.69 -11.58
N GLU A 15 20.52 -1.53 -12.60
CA GLU A 15 19.19 -1.87 -13.09
C GLU A 15 18.41 -2.67 -12.04
N HIS A 16 19.04 -3.66 -11.41
CA HIS A 16 18.44 -4.43 -10.32
C HIS A 16 18.06 -3.54 -9.12
N SER A 17 18.96 -2.63 -8.72
CA SER A 17 18.70 -1.67 -7.64
C SER A 17 17.53 -0.74 -7.98
N SER A 18 17.49 -0.20 -9.21
CA SER A 18 16.38 0.66 -9.66
C SER A 18 15.04 -0.08 -9.68
N ARG A 19 15.02 -1.35 -10.09
CA ARG A 19 13.81 -2.17 -10.09
C ARG A 19 13.32 -2.45 -8.67
N ALA A 20 14.24 -2.78 -7.75
CA ALA A 20 13.91 -2.99 -6.34
C ALA A 20 13.30 -1.72 -5.73
N ALA A 21 13.94 -0.56 -5.91
CA ALA A 21 13.42 0.72 -5.43
C ALA A 21 12.03 1.05 -6.01
N SER A 22 11.80 0.75 -7.30
CA SER A 22 10.48 0.94 -7.92
C SER A 22 9.41 0.02 -7.32
N LEU A 23 9.75 -1.23 -6.99
CA LEU A 23 8.82 -2.15 -6.35
C LEU A 23 8.48 -1.70 -4.93
N GLU A 24 9.48 -1.31 -4.14
CA GLU A 24 9.27 -0.78 -2.78
C GLU A 24 8.38 0.46 -2.80
N ALA A 25 8.61 1.40 -3.72
CA ALA A 25 7.76 2.58 -3.88
C ALA A 25 6.30 2.22 -4.22
N ARG A 26 6.09 1.23 -5.09
CA ARG A 26 4.74 0.75 -5.44
C ARG A 26 4.06 0.06 -4.27
N VAL A 27 4.79 -0.74 -3.49
CA VAL A 27 4.25 -1.37 -2.27
C VAL A 27 3.84 -0.31 -1.26
N ALA A 28 4.69 0.69 -1.00
CA ALA A 28 4.39 1.79 -0.10
C ALA A 28 3.13 2.58 -0.55
N GLN A 29 2.96 2.80 -1.85
CA GLN A 29 1.76 3.43 -2.39
C GLN A 29 0.52 2.56 -2.17
N LEU A 30 0.58 1.26 -2.46
CA LEU A 30 -0.55 0.34 -2.28
C LEU A 30 -0.95 0.23 -0.80
N GLU A 31 0.01 0.17 0.11
CA GLU A 31 -0.27 0.17 1.54
C GLU A 31 -0.95 1.47 1.99
N HIS A 32 -0.57 2.61 1.41
CA HIS A 32 -1.20 3.89 1.70
C HIS A 32 -2.64 3.96 1.19
N GLU A 33 -2.88 3.48 -0.03
CA GLU A 33 -4.23 3.40 -0.60
C GLU A 33 -5.12 2.42 0.17
N LEU A 34 -4.57 1.29 0.62
CA LEU A 34 -5.29 0.32 1.44
C LEU A 34 -5.71 0.93 2.78
N ARG A 35 -4.80 1.61 3.49
CA ARG A 35 -5.12 2.31 4.75
C ARG A 35 -6.24 3.34 4.56
N LYS A 36 -6.14 4.17 3.52
CA LYS A 36 -7.20 5.14 3.19
C LYS A 36 -8.56 4.49 2.92
N THR A 37 -8.55 3.35 2.23
CA THR A 37 -9.77 2.62 1.91
C THR A 37 -10.40 2.04 3.17
N GLN A 38 -9.60 1.46 4.07
CA GLN A 38 -10.06 0.97 5.37
C GLN A 38 -10.65 2.10 6.22
N GLU A 39 -9.97 3.24 6.31
CA GLU A 39 -10.48 4.41 7.04
C GLU A 39 -11.82 4.91 6.47
N LEU A 40 -11.96 4.93 5.14
CA LEU A 40 -13.20 5.32 4.50
C LEU A 40 -14.32 4.32 4.82
N LEU A 41 -14.04 3.02 4.71
CA LEU A 41 -15.01 1.96 5.00
C LEU A 41 -15.52 2.05 6.45
N ILE A 42 -14.60 2.22 7.41
CA ILE A 42 -14.96 2.42 8.81
C ILE A 42 -15.88 3.63 8.95
N LYS A 43 -15.48 4.80 8.43
CA LYS A 43 -16.32 6.01 8.49
C LYS A 43 -17.69 5.82 7.84
N THR A 44 -17.76 5.07 6.74
CA THR A 44 -19.05 4.80 6.09
C THR A 44 -19.92 3.84 6.87
N LEU A 45 -19.34 2.83 7.54
CA LEU A 45 -20.06 1.93 8.43
C LEU A 45 -20.63 2.73 9.59
N GLN A 46 -19.80 3.54 10.22
CA GLN A 46 -20.19 4.41 11.34
C GLN A 46 -21.41 5.28 11.03
N ILE A 47 -21.34 6.04 9.93
CA ILE A 47 -22.46 6.88 9.47
C ILE A 47 -23.71 6.05 9.14
N LEU A 48 -23.51 4.86 8.57
CA LEU A 48 -24.62 3.98 8.19
C LEU A 48 -25.31 3.39 9.43
N GLU A 49 -24.56 3.05 10.47
CA GLU A 49 -25.09 2.59 11.76
C GLU A 49 -25.85 3.70 12.46
N GLU A 50 -25.27 4.90 12.55
CA GLU A 50 -25.93 6.09 13.11
C GLU A 50 -27.27 6.37 12.40
N HIS A 51 -27.29 6.29 11.07
CA HIS A 51 -28.50 6.53 10.28
C HIS A 51 -29.50 5.36 10.35
N SER A 52 -29.03 4.12 10.41
CA SER A 52 -29.89 2.93 10.45
C SER A 52 -30.40 2.60 11.86
N GLY A 53 -29.77 3.13 12.92
CA GLY A 53 -30.04 2.76 14.31
C GLY A 53 -29.79 1.28 14.60
N LYS A 54 -28.92 0.64 13.81
CA LYS A 54 -28.57 -0.79 13.90
C LYS A 54 -27.06 -0.91 13.92
N ASP A 55 -26.60 -1.78 14.79
CA ASP A 55 -25.23 -2.30 14.80
C ASP A 55 -25.02 -3.17 13.55
N LEU A 56 -24.10 -2.75 12.67
CA LEU A 56 -23.84 -3.42 11.38
C LEU A 56 -22.51 -4.18 11.41
N ASP A 57 -21.54 -3.74 12.21
CA ASP A 57 -20.26 -4.40 12.37
C ASP A 57 -20.23 -5.45 13.50
N GLY A 58 -21.25 -5.46 14.36
CA GLY A 58 -21.47 -6.44 15.42
C GLY A 58 -20.72 -6.14 16.72
N ASP A 59 -20.26 -4.91 16.93
CA ASP A 59 -19.52 -4.51 18.14
C ASP A 59 -20.44 -4.19 19.36
N GLY A 60 -21.76 -4.21 19.15
CA GLY A 60 -22.77 -3.94 20.16
C GLY A 60 -23.02 -2.45 20.43
N LYS A 61 -22.40 -1.56 19.65
CA LYS A 61 -22.60 -0.11 19.69
C LYS A 61 -23.20 0.35 18.35
N ILE A 62 -23.66 1.59 18.35
CA ILE A 62 -24.11 2.27 17.14
C ILE A 62 -23.23 3.51 17.10
N GLY A 63 -22.28 3.58 16.16
CA GLY A 63 -21.26 4.62 16.23
C GLY A 63 -20.11 4.44 15.28
#